data_AF-A0A946HUE1-F1
#
_entry.id   AF-A0A946HUE1-F1
#
_cell.length_a   1.000
_cell.length_b   1.000
_cell.length_c   1.000
_cell.angle_alpha   90.00
_cell.angle_beta   90.00
_cell.angle_gamma   90.00
#
_symmetry.space_group_name_H-M   'P 1'
#
loop_
_entity.id
_entity.type
_entity.pdbx_description
1 polymer ?
#
loop_
_entity_poly.entity_id
_entity_poly.type
_entity_poly.pdbx_seq_one_letter_code
_entity_poly.pdbx_strand_id
1 'polypeptide(L)'
;MDVYIEGKKVRLSPKDILGTGGEAQVFNWRDKAVKIFHKPEKGWEQDRKDLWQMMHRIKLEKLRKFPQNLPKNVISPIALAKDVKGEIVGYVMPKVSGAEVAYMLSQKKFRQGGIDNSEVMEIFGDLGQAVDGLHTRSVIIGDFNDLNVLFKDQKSYLIDTDSMQFAGLPCVMATERFLDPLLFGQDFSSRAVFTCESDYYAFAVMLFQSLLYVHPYGGIHKGFKTMLRRAEAAVSVFDDQVKYPKAAIHYGVLPDELLNYFSLLFDDKQRAKLDLNLLKSIRWTECAKCGVYHARRVCPTCVQRDPALVQATVINGSCTATRVFQTRGRIILAELQGPKLRYLYEEGDTLRRETQQKVILEKADRTMRFALMGDRTLIGSGKKIAVIRNEKVEQIIPVGGLGKLPMFTSNQSDFFTLSGDYLAENDQEIVGQILENQTWFKVGPDFGFGFYRVGLKTVYFVFDAHKGFLNDNVKLPEIKGQLVDAECYFTHDSVLFTLSRVENGKTINVIYLLDKNGKLIAEREEEADNSRSLKTIRGKALGGNNVLCATDEGLLLLNPENGYFVEAKLFSDTEKFVDESCELISAAGGVYVISEKEIRLLRLS
;
A
#
# COMPACT_ATOMS: atom_id res chain seq x y z
N MET A 1 21.30 16.02 12.12
CA MET A 1 22.58 16.16 11.41
C MET A 1 22.73 17.58 10.89
N ASP A 2 23.96 18.08 10.77
CA ASP A 2 24.23 19.41 10.21
C ASP A 2 24.68 19.30 8.76
N VAL A 3 24.09 20.12 7.88
CA VAL A 3 24.45 20.25 6.47
C VAL A 3 24.58 21.72 6.09
N TYR A 4 25.24 22.01 4.98
CA TYR A 4 25.41 23.34 4.43
C TYR A 4 24.66 23.45 3.11
N ILE A 5 23.68 24.35 3.06
CA ILE A 5 22.86 24.64 1.88
C ILE A 5 23.08 26.11 1.56
N GLU A 6 23.54 26.41 0.34
CA GLU A 6 23.84 27.79 -0.11
C GLU A 6 24.77 28.54 0.89
N GLY A 7 25.74 27.83 1.47
CA GLY A 7 26.69 28.37 2.46
C GLY A 7 26.14 28.53 3.87
N LYS A 8 24.85 28.25 4.11
CA LYS A 8 24.23 28.35 5.44
C LYS A 8 24.14 26.99 6.11
N LYS A 9 24.53 26.95 7.39
CA LYS A 9 24.38 25.77 8.24
C LYS A 9 22.90 25.51 8.52
N VAL A 10 22.44 24.29 8.23
CA VAL A 10 21.06 23.81 8.43
C VAL A 10 21.12 22.53 9.27
N ARG A 11 20.33 22.49 10.34
CA ARG A 11 20.18 21.31 11.19
C ARG A 11 18.94 20.52 10.79
N LEU A 12 19.13 19.29 10.32
CA LEU A 12 18.07 18.34 9.98
C LEU A 12 17.79 17.43 11.19
N SER A 13 16.53 17.31 11.60
CA SER A 13 16.11 16.50 12.75
C SER A 13 15.37 15.23 12.31
N PRO A 14 15.43 14.11 13.06
CA PRO A 14 14.63 12.92 12.77
C PRO A 14 13.12 13.16 12.69
N LYS A 15 12.59 14.09 13.48
CA LYS A 15 11.16 14.48 13.42
C LYS A 15 10.74 15.10 12.09
N ASP A 16 11.71 15.59 11.32
CA ASP A 16 11.49 16.20 10.02
C ASP A 16 11.61 15.19 8.87
N ILE A 17 11.84 13.90 9.14
CA ILE A 17 11.94 12.87 8.09
C ILE A 17 10.58 12.73 7.38
N LEU A 18 10.59 12.92 6.06
CA LEU A 18 9.44 12.68 5.18
C LEU A 18 9.41 11.22 4.68
N GLY A 19 10.58 10.60 4.56
CA GLY A 19 10.70 9.21 4.12
C GLY A 19 12.15 8.72 4.16
N THR A 20 12.31 7.41 4.28
CA THR A 20 13.63 6.74 4.23
C THR A 20 13.56 5.63 3.19
N GLY A 21 14.42 5.72 2.17
CA GLY A 21 14.61 4.69 1.15
C GLY A 21 15.93 3.94 1.33
N GLY A 22 16.23 3.03 0.40
CA GLY A 22 17.47 2.23 0.43
C GLY A 22 18.77 3.04 0.23
N GLU A 23 18.68 4.22 -0.41
CA GLU A 23 19.85 5.01 -0.81
C GLU A 23 19.96 6.37 -0.10
N ALA A 24 18.85 6.88 0.44
CA ALA A 24 18.78 8.21 1.01
C ALA A 24 17.64 8.36 2.03
N GLN A 25 17.75 9.43 2.81
CA GLN A 25 16.67 9.97 3.63
C GLN A 25 16.21 11.31 3.07
N VAL A 26 14.91 11.57 3.12
CA VAL A 26 14.33 12.85 2.72
C VAL A 26 13.80 13.57 3.95
N PHE A 27 14.27 14.80 4.16
CA PHE A 27 13.87 15.66 5.27
C PHE A 27 13.01 16.81 4.78
N ASN A 28 12.02 17.19 5.58
CA ASN A 28 11.29 18.43 5.45
C ASN A 28 12.20 19.60 5.82
N TRP A 29 12.25 20.63 4.98
CA TRP A 29 12.99 21.85 5.27
C TRP A 29 12.22 23.05 4.73
N ARG A 30 11.51 23.76 5.62
CA ARG A 30 10.59 24.85 5.26
C ARG A 30 9.52 24.37 4.27
N ASP A 31 9.44 24.99 3.10
CA ASP A 31 8.58 24.65 1.96
C ASP A 31 9.24 23.67 0.97
N LYS A 32 10.45 23.18 1.29
CA LYS A 32 11.28 22.31 0.44
C LYS A 32 11.54 20.96 1.11
N ALA A 33 12.17 20.07 0.35
CA ALA A 33 12.68 18.79 0.84
C ALA A 33 14.20 18.73 0.64
N VAL A 34 14.90 18.06 1.55
CA VAL A 34 16.35 17.82 1.47
C VAL A 34 16.59 16.32 1.45
N LYS A 35 17.07 15.80 0.31
CA LYS A 35 17.49 14.40 0.18
C LYS A 35 18.95 14.28 0.59
N ILE A 36 19.26 13.39 1.51
CA ILE A 36 20.61 13.11 2.03
C ILE A 36 20.94 11.64 1.76
N PHE A 37 22.05 11.39 1.06
CA PHE A 37 22.48 10.04 0.74
C PHE A 37 23.00 9.31 1.97
N HIS A 38 22.66 8.02 2.09
CA HIS A 38 23.21 7.17 3.13
C HIS A 38 24.71 7.00 2.94
N LYS A 39 25.44 6.88 4.05
CA LYS A 39 26.85 6.51 4.07
C LYS A 39 26.98 5.02 4.38
N PRO A 40 28.03 4.33 3.90
CA PRO A 40 28.27 2.94 4.28
C PRO A 40 28.35 2.80 5.81
N GLU A 41 27.66 1.81 6.35
CA GLU A 41 27.67 1.55 7.79
C GLU A 41 28.81 0.62 8.18
N LYS A 42 29.15 0.62 9.47
CA LYS A 42 30.10 -0.35 10.03
C LYS A 42 29.52 -1.76 9.86
N GLY A 43 30.32 -2.67 9.29
CA GLY A 43 29.93 -4.06 9.07
C GLY A 43 29.38 -4.39 7.68
N TRP A 44 29.21 -3.40 6.79
CA TRP A 44 28.92 -3.72 5.39
C TRP A 44 30.07 -4.52 4.76
N GLU A 45 29.72 -5.60 4.06
CA GLU A 45 30.64 -6.41 3.26
C GLU A 45 31.29 -5.58 2.14
N GLN A 46 32.43 -6.04 1.64
CA GLN A 46 33.23 -5.29 0.67
C GLN A 46 32.47 -5.05 -0.64
N ASP A 47 31.83 -6.07 -1.20
CA ASP A 47 31.08 -5.97 -2.45
C ASP A 47 29.95 -4.93 -2.35
N ARG A 48 29.27 -4.85 -1.20
CA ARG A 48 28.23 -3.84 -0.95
C ARG A 48 28.80 -2.42 -0.88
N LYS A 49 30.00 -2.25 -0.31
CA LYS A 49 30.68 -0.96 -0.28
C LYS A 49 31.11 -0.53 -1.69
N ASP A 50 31.61 -1.45 -2.50
CA ASP A 50 32.06 -1.16 -3.85
C ASP A 50 30.88 -0.78 -4.75
N LEU A 51 29.77 -1.52 -4.64
CA LEU A 51 28.50 -1.16 -5.28
C LEU A 51 28.03 0.24 -4.87
N TRP A 52 28.02 0.54 -3.56
CA TRP A 52 27.65 1.86 -3.06
C TRP A 52 28.58 2.96 -3.61
N GLN A 53 29.89 2.74 -3.64
CA GLN A 53 30.86 3.73 -4.14
C GLN A 53 30.62 4.05 -5.61
N MET A 54 30.40 3.02 -6.43
CA MET A 54 30.08 3.18 -7.85
C MET A 54 28.78 3.99 -8.03
N MET A 55 27.70 3.60 -7.34
CA MET A 55 26.41 4.30 -7.42
C MET A 55 26.52 5.74 -6.94
N HIS A 56 27.23 5.97 -5.83
CA HIS A 56 27.45 7.29 -5.28
C HIS A 56 28.22 8.19 -6.26
N ARG A 57 29.25 7.66 -6.93
CA ARG A 57 30.00 8.39 -7.98
C ARG A 57 29.09 8.81 -9.13
N ILE A 58 28.25 7.90 -9.63
CA ILE A 58 27.30 8.19 -10.71
C ILE A 58 26.32 9.29 -10.27
N LYS A 59 25.78 9.22 -9.06
CA LYS A 59 24.86 10.24 -8.53
C LYS A 59 25.51 11.62 -8.44
N LEU A 60 26.74 11.70 -7.94
CA LEU A 60 27.46 12.97 -7.86
C LEU A 60 27.71 13.58 -9.25
N GLU A 61 28.00 12.74 -10.25
CA GLU A 61 28.14 13.19 -11.64
C GLU A 61 26.80 13.66 -12.22
N LYS A 62 25.71 12.90 -11.98
CA LYS A 62 24.34 13.27 -12.37
C LYS A 62 23.90 14.61 -11.80
N LEU A 63 24.18 14.88 -10.53
CA LEU A 63 23.85 16.17 -9.90
C LEU A 63 24.58 17.35 -10.56
N ARG A 64 25.79 17.14 -11.08
CA ARG A 64 26.55 18.18 -11.79
C ARG A 64 26.02 18.41 -13.22
N LYS A 65 25.50 17.36 -13.85
CA LYS A 65 24.99 17.37 -15.23
C LYS A 65 23.46 17.40 -15.29
N PHE A 66 22.78 17.76 -14.20
CA PHE A 66 21.33 17.60 -14.10
C PHE A 66 20.61 18.47 -15.15
N PRO A 67 19.68 17.89 -15.94
CA PRO A 67 19.00 18.61 -17.01
C PRO A 67 18.21 19.81 -16.49
N GLN A 68 18.17 20.88 -17.28
CA GLN A 68 17.42 22.10 -16.96
C GLN A 68 16.11 22.15 -17.75
N ASN A 69 15.19 23.02 -17.31
CA ASN A 69 13.90 23.29 -17.98
C ASN A 69 13.00 22.05 -18.14
N LEU A 70 13.09 21.09 -17.22
CA LEU A 70 12.17 19.94 -17.16
C LEU A 70 10.73 20.39 -16.85
N PRO A 71 9.70 19.58 -17.17
CA PRO A 71 8.33 19.86 -16.75
C PRO A 71 8.22 20.14 -15.25
N LYS A 72 7.35 21.08 -14.86
CA LYS A 72 7.23 21.52 -13.45
C LYS A 72 6.88 20.40 -12.47
N ASN A 73 6.22 19.35 -12.97
CA ASN A 73 5.85 18.17 -12.22
C ASN A 73 6.96 17.11 -12.14
N VAL A 74 8.14 17.36 -12.69
CA VAL A 74 9.35 16.57 -12.46
C VAL A 74 10.15 17.23 -11.34
N ILE A 75 10.17 16.61 -10.15
CA ILE A 75 10.77 17.17 -8.94
C ILE A 75 12.29 17.11 -9.00
N SER A 76 12.88 18.22 -9.45
CA SER A 76 14.31 18.32 -9.77
C SER A 76 15.14 18.90 -8.63
N PRO A 77 16.45 18.58 -8.54
CA PRO A 77 17.38 19.27 -7.65
C PRO A 77 17.47 20.78 -7.96
N ILE A 78 17.37 21.61 -6.93
CA ILE A 78 17.47 23.09 -7.03
C ILE A 78 18.67 23.67 -6.29
N ALA A 79 19.27 22.92 -5.35
CA ALA A 79 20.51 23.31 -4.67
C ALA A 79 21.23 22.06 -4.14
N LEU A 80 22.54 22.14 -3.92
CA LEU A 80 23.32 21.05 -3.34
C LEU A 80 23.35 21.15 -1.81
N ALA A 81 23.27 20.01 -1.12
CA ALA A 81 23.52 19.90 0.31
C ALA A 81 24.94 19.37 0.52
N LYS A 82 25.74 20.09 1.31
CA LYS A 82 27.14 19.78 1.57
C LYS A 82 27.41 19.47 3.03
N ASP A 83 28.46 18.71 3.33
CA ASP A 83 28.95 18.57 4.70
C ASP A 83 29.91 19.71 5.09
N VAL A 84 30.47 19.65 6.29
CA VAL A 84 31.42 20.65 6.81
C VAL A 84 32.72 20.73 6.01
N LYS A 85 33.09 19.69 5.26
CA LYS A 85 34.27 19.66 4.39
C LYS A 85 33.96 20.22 2.99
N GLY A 86 32.70 20.53 2.70
CA GLY A 86 32.24 21.01 1.40
C GLY A 86 31.88 19.90 0.42
N GLU A 87 31.91 18.64 0.85
CA GLU A 87 31.56 17.49 0.01
C GLU A 87 30.04 17.40 -0.17
N ILE A 88 29.60 17.04 -1.38
CA ILE A 88 28.18 16.88 -1.69
C ILE A 88 27.65 15.63 -0.97
N VAL A 89 26.70 15.81 -0.06
CA VAL A 89 26.05 14.72 0.68
C VAL A 89 24.58 14.53 0.29
N GLY A 90 24.08 15.37 -0.60
CA GLY A 90 22.67 15.36 -1.00
C GLY A 90 22.29 16.60 -1.79
N TYR A 91 20.99 16.85 -1.89
CA TYR A 91 20.45 18.00 -2.60
C TYR A 91 19.09 18.43 -2.04
N VAL A 92 18.71 19.66 -2.37
CA VAL A 92 17.43 20.28 -2.06
C VAL A 92 16.54 20.19 -3.29
N MET A 93 15.25 19.93 -3.09
CA MET A 93 14.23 19.88 -4.15
C MET A 93 12.91 20.50 -3.68
N PRO A 94 12.00 20.87 -4.60
CA PRO A 94 10.64 21.27 -4.24
C PRO A 94 9.94 20.16 -3.45
N LYS A 95 9.14 20.54 -2.45
CA LYS A 95 8.31 19.58 -1.71
C LYS A 95 6.91 19.54 -2.28
N VAL A 96 6.45 18.35 -2.67
CA VAL A 96 5.04 18.14 -3.03
C VAL A 96 4.24 17.88 -1.76
N SER A 97 3.63 18.92 -1.20
CA SER A 97 2.82 18.81 0.00
C SER A 97 1.39 18.39 -0.34
N GLY A 98 0.86 17.41 0.39
CA GLY A 98 -0.51 16.97 0.18
C GLY A 98 -0.69 15.85 -0.86
N ALA A 99 0.38 15.29 -1.43
CA ALA A 99 0.30 14.20 -2.40
C ALA A 99 0.28 12.81 -1.75
N GLU A 100 -0.23 11.82 -2.47
CA GLU A 100 -0.19 10.39 -2.19
C GLU A 100 0.75 9.68 -3.17
N VAL A 101 1.26 8.50 -2.84
CA VAL A 101 2.06 7.68 -3.79
C VAL A 101 1.12 6.95 -4.76
N ALA A 102 1.48 6.85 -6.04
CA ALA A 102 0.65 6.21 -7.07
C ALA A 102 0.40 4.72 -6.78
N TYR A 103 1.26 4.07 -6.00
CA TYR A 103 1.02 2.73 -5.47
C TYR A 103 -0.37 2.58 -4.85
N MET A 104 -0.86 3.60 -4.15
CA MET A 104 -2.20 3.58 -3.53
C MET A 104 -3.34 3.43 -4.57
N LEU A 105 -3.12 3.81 -5.83
CA LEU A 105 -4.11 3.63 -6.91
C LEU A 105 -4.32 2.16 -7.27
N SER A 106 -3.35 1.28 -6.99
CA SER A 106 -3.51 -0.18 -7.13
C SER A 106 -4.20 -0.82 -5.92
N GLN A 107 -4.38 -0.07 -4.82
CA GLN A 107 -4.96 -0.56 -3.58
C GLN A 107 -6.48 -0.37 -3.57
N LYS A 108 -7.21 -1.46 -3.78
CA LYS A 108 -8.69 -1.48 -3.87
C LYS A 108 -9.38 -0.72 -2.73
N LYS A 109 -8.99 -0.94 -1.47
CA LYS A 109 -9.59 -0.26 -0.30
C LYS A 109 -9.38 1.25 -0.31
N PHE A 110 -8.19 1.68 -0.71
CA PHE A 110 -7.88 3.10 -0.82
C PHE A 110 -8.70 3.76 -1.93
N ARG A 111 -8.77 3.11 -3.10
CA ARG A 111 -9.55 3.57 -4.26
C ARG A 111 -11.04 3.66 -3.97
N GLN A 112 -11.60 2.65 -3.31
CA GLN A 112 -12.99 2.66 -2.84
C GLN A 112 -13.28 3.90 -1.98
N GLY A 113 -12.29 4.43 -1.25
CA GLY A 113 -12.34 5.71 -0.52
C GLY A 113 -12.82 6.91 -1.34
N GLY A 114 -12.84 6.81 -2.67
CA GLY A 114 -13.57 7.74 -3.54
C GLY A 114 -12.90 8.02 -4.88
N ILE A 115 -11.74 7.42 -5.21
CA ILE A 115 -11.09 7.61 -6.51
C ILE A 115 -11.66 6.58 -7.48
N ASP A 116 -12.29 7.04 -8.56
CA ASP A 116 -12.87 6.17 -9.58
C ASP A 116 -11.95 6.03 -10.80
N ASN A 117 -12.30 5.15 -11.73
CA ASN A 117 -11.45 4.91 -12.90
C ASN A 117 -11.34 6.14 -13.82
N SER A 118 -12.29 7.08 -13.79
CA SER A 118 -12.21 8.33 -14.55
C SER A 118 -11.08 9.20 -14.02
N GLU A 119 -10.99 9.37 -12.70
CA GLU A 119 -9.92 10.15 -12.07
C GLU A 119 -8.54 9.50 -12.25
N VAL A 120 -8.45 8.15 -12.26
CA VAL A 120 -7.20 7.46 -12.63
C VAL A 120 -6.78 7.81 -14.05
N MET A 121 -7.70 7.86 -15.02
CA MET A 121 -7.34 8.27 -16.38
C MET A 121 -6.81 9.71 -16.44
N GLU A 122 -7.36 10.63 -15.63
CA GLU A 122 -6.89 12.02 -15.57
C GLU A 122 -5.48 12.11 -14.96
N ILE A 123 -5.23 11.41 -13.85
CA ILE A 123 -3.91 11.32 -13.20
C ILE A 123 -2.86 10.78 -14.19
N PHE A 124 -3.17 9.69 -14.89
CA PHE A 124 -2.26 9.09 -15.87
C PHE A 124 -2.13 9.91 -17.15
N GLY A 125 -3.17 10.67 -17.53
CA GLY A 125 -3.10 11.65 -18.62
C GLY A 125 -2.14 12.80 -18.32
N ASP A 126 -2.05 13.25 -17.07
CA ASP A 126 -1.07 14.25 -16.61
C ASP A 126 0.34 13.63 -16.50
N LEU A 127 0.45 12.40 -15.99
CA LEU A 127 1.72 11.66 -15.94
C LEU A 127 2.31 11.45 -17.34
N GLY A 128 1.49 11.05 -18.31
CA GLY A 128 1.91 10.85 -19.70
C GLY A 128 2.51 12.12 -20.33
N GLN A 129 1.96 13.30 -20.01
CA GLN A 129 2.53 14.57 -20.46
C GLN A 129 3.90 14.86 -19.80
N ALA A 130 4.09 14.46 -18.55
CA ALA A 130 5.38 14.56 -17.87
C ALA A 130 6.44 13.67 -18.53
N VAL A 131 6.07 12.42 -18.85
CA VAL A 131 6.91 11.45 -19.57
C VAL A 131 7.34 12.01 -20.91
N ASP A 132 6.40 12.53 -21.71
CA ASP A 132 6.70 13.16 -22.99
C ASP A 132 7.68 14.33 -22.87
N GLY A 133 7.50 15.14 -21.83
CA GLY A 133 8.36 16.28 -21.55
C GLY A 133 9.79 15.87 -21.18
N LEU A 134 9.97 14.73 -20.51
CA LEU A 134 11.28 14.15 -20.21
C LEU A 134 11.94 13.59 -21.47
N HIS A 135 11.22 12.77 -22.23
CA HIS A 135 11.74 12.12 -23.45
C HIS A 135 12.16 13.14 -24.50
N THR A 136 11.41 14.25 -24.66
CA THR A 136 11.76 15.36 -25.57
C THR A 136 13.09 16.04 -25.19
N ARG A 137 13.56 15.87 -23.94
CA ARG A 137 14.81 16.41 -23.41
C ARG A 137 15.89 15.33 -23.23
N SER A 138 15.71 14.18 -23.88
CA SER A 138 16.64 13.03 -23.81
C SER A 138 16.88 12.54 -22.38
N VAL A 139 15.84 12.59 -21.55
CA VAL A 139 15.82 11.99 -20.20
C VAL A 139 14.91 10.78 -20.24
N ILE A 140 15.45 9.62 -19.89
CA ILE A 140 14.70 8.36 -19.73
C ILE A 140 14.54 8.10 -18.24
N ILE A 141 13.34 7.73 -17.79
CA ILE A 141 13.04 7.56 -16.37
C ILE A 141 13.79 6.36 -15.80
N GLY A 142 13.77 5.22 -16.48
CA GLY A 142 14.49 4.02 -16.05
C GLY A 142 13.73 3.25 -14.97
N ASP A 143 14.00 3.48 -13.68
CA ASP A 143 13.25 2.88 -12.56
C ASP A 143 11.87 3.54 -12.40
N PHE A 144 11.02 3.36 -13.42
CA PHE A 144 9.70 3.95 -13.48
C PHE A 144 8.68 3.05 -12.77
N ASN A 145 8.41 3.34 -11.51
CA ASN A 145 7.50 2.56 -10.67
C ASN A 145 6.52 3.46 -9.91
N ASP A 146 5.50 2.84 -9.31
CA ASP A 146 4.40 3.52 -8.64
C ASP A 146 4.74 4.12 -7.26
N LEU A 147 5.94 3.85 -6.73
CA LEU A 147 6.49 4.53 -5.54
C LEU A 147 7.25 5.81 -5.91
N ASN A 148 7.77 5.90 -7.14
CA ASN A 148 8.45 7.08 -7.67
C ASN A 148 7.51 8.09 -8.36
N VAL A 149 6.20 7.81 -8.34
CA VAL A 149 5.15 8.74 -8.78
C VAL A 149 4.32 9.15 -7.57
N LEU A 150 4.22 10.46 -7.36
CA LEU A 150 3.25 11.04 -6.44
C LEU A 150 2.06 11.58 -7.24
N PHE A 151 0.89 11.64 -6.64
CA PHE A 151 -0.25 12.34 -7.21
C PHE A 151 -0.96 13.18 -6.15
N LYS A 152 -1.52 14.30 -6.59
CA LYS A 152 -2.38 15.16 -5.79
C LYS A 152 -3.48 15.67 -6.69
N ASP A 153 -4.72 15.45 -6.28
CA ASP A 153 -5.88 15.67 -7.15
C ASP A 153 -5.62 14.88 -8.46
N GLN A 154 -5.75 15.53 -9.62
CA GLN A 154 -5.44 14.89 -10.92
C GLN A 154 -4.06 15.26 -11.46
N LYS A 155 -3.13 15.70 -10.60
CA LYS A 155 -1.75 16.06 -10.97
C LYS A 155 -0.76 15.02 -10.48
N SER A 156 0.12 14.60 -11.39
CA SER A 156 1.14 13.59 -11.15
C SER A 156 2.50 14.24 -11.06
N TYR A 157 3.34 13.80 -10.14
CA TYR A 157 4.67 14.32 -9.89
C TYR A 157 5.70 13.19 -9.86
N LEU A 158 6.74 13.29 -10.68
CA LEU A 158 7.85 12.34 -10.68
C LEU A 158 8.88 12.76 -9.63
N ILE A 159 9.23 11.84 -8.75
CA ILE A 159 10.29 12.00 -7.74
C ILE A 159 11.46 11.07 -8.06
N ASP A 160 12.50 11.12 -7.21
CA ASP A 160 13.72 10.34 -7.39
C ASP A 160 14.43 10.60 -8.72
N THR A 161 14.35 11.83 -9.25
CA THR A 161 14.84 12.15 -10.59
C THR A 161 16.36 12.02 -10.74
N ASP A 162 17.11 11.89 -9.63
CA ASP A 162 18.55 11.59 -9.66
C ASP A 162 18.87 10.14 -10.05
N SER A 163 17.91 9.21 -10.02
CA SER A 163 18.08 7.85 -10.52
C SER A 163 17.91 7.75 -12.04
N MET A 164 17.21 8.70 -12.67
CA MET A 164 16.93 8.74 -14.11
C MET A 164 18.17 8.72 -15.00
N GLN A 165 18.02 8.23 -16.22
CA GLN A 165 19.07 8.11 -17.22
C GLN A 165 19.10 9.35 -18.13
N PHE A 166 20.23 10.06 -18.14
CA PHE A 166 20.45 11.25 -18.97
C PHE A 166 21.95 11.51 -19.14
N ALA A 167 22.33 12.30 -20.15
CA ALA A 167 23.73 12.67 -20.42
C ALA A 167 24.70 11.47 -20.50
N GLY A 168 24.23 10.32 -20.98
CA GLY A 168 24.98 9.06 -21.06
C GLY A 168 25.17 8.33 -19.73
N LEU A 169 24.65 8.86 -18.62
CA LEU A 169 24.75 8.25 -17.29
C LEU A 169 23.60 7.26 -17.07
N PRO A 170 23.88 6.03 -16.62
CA PRO A 170 22.87 4.97 -16.53
C PRO A 170 21.90 5.17 -15.35
N CYS A 171 20.68 4.69 -15.50
CA CYS A 171 19.87 4.27 -14.36
C CYS A 171 20.38 2.88 -13.94
N VAL A 172 20.74 2.71 -12.67
CA VAL A 172 21.48 1.52 -12.18
C VAL A 172 20.61 0.55 -11.37
N MET A 173 19.37 0.94 -11.11
CA MET A 173 18.38 0.16 -10.38
C MET A 173 17.12 0.06 -11.24
N ALA A 174 16.33 -0.98 -10.98
CA ALA A 174 14.98 -1.10 -11.50
C ALA A 174 14.13 -1.91 -10.53
N THR A 175 12.85 -1.59 -10.48
CA THR A 175 11.85 -2.37 -9.76
C THR A 175 11.36 -3.49 -10.69
N GLU A 176 11.69 -4.75 -10.38
CA GLU A 176 11.45 -5.91 -11.27
C GLU A 176 10.00 -6.01 -11.75
N ARG A 177 9.03 -5.62 -10.91
CA ARG A 177 7.61 -5.60 -11.23
C ARG A 177 7.26 -4.69 -12.42
N PHE A 178 7.96 -3.57 -12.58
CA PHE A 178 7.70 -2.60 -13.65
C PHE A 178 8.72 -2.68 -14.79
N LEU A 179 9.76 -3.52 -14.62
CA LEU A 179 10.81 -3.70 -15.61
C LEU A 179 10.25 -4.40 -16.86
N ASP A 180 10.59 -3.86 -18.03
CA ASP A 180 10.30 -4.49 -19.31
C ASP A 180 10.97 -5.88 -19.37
N PRO A 181 10.24 -6.98 -19.65
CA PRO A 181 10.80 -8.32 -19.81
C PRO A 181 11.95 -8.40 -20.82
N LEU A 182 12.02 -7.48 -21.79
CA LEU A 182 13.13 -7.38 -22.74
C LEU A 182 14.48 -6.98 -22.09
N LEU A 183 14.42 -6.42 -20.88
CA LEU A 183 15.57 -5.98 -20.09
C LEU A 183 15.94 -6.97 -18.97
N PHE A 184 15.22 -8.09 -18.83
CA PHE A 184 15.51 -9.07 -17.79
C PHE A 184 16.92 -9.65 -17.92
N GLY A 185 17.61 -9.79 -16.78
CA GLY A 185 18.98 -10.33 -16.72
C GLY A 185 20.06 -9.40 -17.26
N GLN A 186 19.75 -8.17 -17.67
CA GLN A 186 20.75 -7.20 -18.09
C GLN A 186 21.38 -6.49 -16.88
N ASP A 187 22.66 -6.13 -17.00
CA ASP A 187 23.37 -5.30 -16.03
C ASP A 187 23.14 -3.81 -16.34
N PHE A 188 22.51 -3.11 -15.39
CA PHE A 188 22.17 -1.69 -15.50
C PHE A 188 23.31 -0.76 -15.07
N SER A 189 24.35 -1.30 -14.42
CA SER A 189 25.42 -0.48 -13.86
C SER A 189 26.48 -0.07 -14.89
N SER A 190 26.69 -0.89 -15.92
CA SER A 190 27.78 -0.71 -16.89
C SER A 190 27.48 0.29 -17.99
N ARG A 191 26.22 0.45 -18.40
CA ARG A 191 25.82 1.37 -19.48
C ARG A 191 24.35 1.76 -19.41
N ALA A 192 24.02 2.82 -20.13
CA ALA A 192 22.64 3.23 -20.35
C ALA A 192 21.89 2.19 -21.22
N VAL A 193 20.88 1.51 -20.67
CA VAL A 193 20.10 0.47 -21.38
C VAL A 193 18.61 0.77 -21.51
N PHE A 194 18.07 1.66 -20.67
CA PHE A 194 16.65 2.01 -20.72
C PHE A 194 16.35 2.87 -21.94
N THR A 195 15.13 2.81 -22.45
CA THR A 195 14.68 3.58 -23.60
C THR A 195 13.31 4.21 -23.34
N CYS A 196 12.83 5.03 -24.28
CA CYS A 196 11.46 5.55 -24.18
C CYS A 196 10.44 4.41 -24.15
N GLU A 197 10.69 3.34 -24.90
CA GLU A 197 9.88 2.13 -24.98
C GLU A 197 9.77 1.41 -23.62
N SER A 198 10.88 1.30 -22.87
CA SER A 198 10.84 0.69 -21.54
C SER A 198 10.04 1.55 -20.55
N ASP A 199 10.10 2.89 -20.67
CA ASP A 199 9.26 3.78 -19.86
C ASP A 199 7.77 3.66 -20.24
N TYR A 200 7.44 3.50 -21.54
CA TYR A 200 6.06 3.27 -21.99
C TYR A 200 5.50 1.95 -21.46
N TYR A 201 6.31 0.89 -21.41
CA TYR A 201 5.92 -0.37 -20.78
C TYR A 201 5.58 -0.16 -19.31
N ALA A 202 6.49 0.44 -18.54
CA ALA A 202 6.29 0.66 -17.11
C ALA A 202 5.07 1.54 -16.82
N PHE A 203 4.86 2.59 -17.62
CA PHE A 203 3.64 3.41 -17.60
C PHE A 203 2.37 2.57 -17.79
N ALA A 204 2.36 1.69 -18.80
CA ALA A 204 1.22 0.82 -19.09
C ALA A 204 0.95 -0.19 -17.96
N VAL A 205 2.00 -0.77 -17.37
CA VAL A 205 1.88 -1.65 -16.19
C VAL A 205 1.19 -0.92 -15.03
N MET A 206 1.67 0.28 -14.68
CA MET A 206 1.08 1.10 -13.62
C MET A 206 -0.38 1.46 -13.90
N LEU A 207 -0.70 1.85 -15.13
CA LEU A 207 -2.07 2.19 -15.54
C LEU A 207 -2.99 0.96 -15.42
N PHE A 208 -2.55 -0.18 -15.95
CA PHE A 208 -3.30 -1.42 -15.93
C PHE A 208 -3.66 -1.87 -14.51
N GLN A 209 -2.67 -1.91 -13.61
CA GLN A 209 -2.90 -2.32 -12.22
C GLN A 209 -3.74 -1.29 -11.44
N SER A 210 -3.66 -0.01 -11.78
CA SER A 210 -4.47 1.05 -11.14
C SER A 210 -5.95 0.97 -11.55
N LEU A 211 -6.24 0.50 -12.77
CA LEU A 211 -7.60 0.33 -13.28
C LEU A 211 -8.23 -0.99 -12.83
N LEU A 212 -7.42 -2.05 -12.70
CA LEU A 212 -7.92 -3.42 -12.56
C LEU A 212 -7.53 -4.12 -11.25
N TYR A 213 -6.66 -3.53 -10.42
CA TYR A 213 -6.13 -4.12 -9.19
C TYR A 213 -5.37 -5.44 -9.40
N VAL A 214 -4.82 -5.64 -10.60
CA VAL A 214 -4.00 -6.80 -10.95
C VAL A 214 -2.87 -6.39 -11.88
N HIS A 215 -1.71 -7.02 -11.72
CA HIS A 215 -0.62 -6.89 -12.65
C HIS A 215 -0.97 -7.48 -14.04
N PRO A 216 -0.48 -6.95 -15.17
CA PRO A 216 -0.73 -7.54 -16.50
C PRO A 216 -0.38 -9.03 -16.60
N TYR A 217 0.60 -9.49 -15.84
CA TYR A 217 1.02 -10.90 -15.74
C TYR A 217 0.60 -11.56 -14.42
N GLY A 218 -0.44 -11.03 -13.76
CA GLY A 218 -1.01 -11.59 -12.54
C GLY A 218 -1.71 -12.94 -12.78
N GLY A 219 -2.57 -13.34 -11.85
CA GLY A 219 -3.31 -14.60 -11.95
C GLY A 219 -2.49 -15.86 -11.64
N ILE A 220 -3.13 -17.00 -11.86
CA ILE A 220 -2.56 -18.33 -11.61
C ILE A 220 -2.48 -19.09 -12.93
N HIS A 221 -1.32 -19.66 -13.23
CA HIS A 221 -1.08 -20.47 -14.43
C HIS A 221 -0.35 -21.76 -14.07
N LYS A 222 -0.70 -22.88 -14.71
CA LYS A 222 -0.16 -24.21 -14.37
C LYS A 222 1.33 -24.37 -14.73
N GLY A 223 1.74 -23.88 -15.91
CA GLY A 223 3.13 -23.93 -16.39
C GLY A 223 4.03 -22.83 -15.81
N PHE A 224 3.66 -21.56 -16.00
CA PHE A 224 4.40 -20.41 -15.50
C PHE A 224 3.98 -19.99 -14.08
N LYS A 225 4.68 -20.54 -13.08
CA LYS A 225 4.32 -20.41 -11.66
C LYS A 225 4.41 -18.98 -11.12
N THR A 226 5.40 -18.20 -11.53
CA THR A 226 5.60 -16.82 -11.05
C THR A 226 5.12 -15.79 -12.06
N MET A 227 4.81 -14.59 -11.57
CA MET A 227 4.46 -13.44 -12.42
C MET A 227 5.59 -13.12 -13.40
N LEU A 228 6.85 -13.12 -12.93
CA LEU A 228 8.01 -12.83 -13.79
C LEU A 228 8.18 -13.86 -14.92
N ARG A 229 7.97 -15.16 -14.64
CA ARG A 229 8.02 -16.19 -15.70
C ARG A 229 6.90 -16.03 -16.72
N ARG A 230 5.72 -15.56 -16.31
CA ARG A 230 4.64 -15.21 -17.23
C ARG A 230 5.01 -13.99 -18.07
N ALA A 231 5.63 -12.97 -17.47
CA ALA A 231 6.10 -11.79 -18.18
C ALA A 231 7.17 -12.12 -19.23
N GLU A 232 8.17 -12.96 -18.89
CA GLU A 232 9.18 -13.47 -19.84
C GLU A 232 8.53 -14.19 -21.04
N ALA A 233 7.52 -15.01 -20.76
CA ALA A 233 6.79 -15.79 -21.75
C ALA A 233 5.73 -14.97 -22.51
N ALA A 234 5.51 -13.70 -22.16
CA ALA A 234 4.40 -12.87 -22.66
C ALA A 234 3.02 -13.51 -22.48
N VAL A 235 2.81 -14.19 -21.36
CA VAL A 235 1.52 -14.81 -20.98
C VAL A 235 0.80 -13.88 -20.00
N SER A 236 0.09 -12.90 -20.53
CA SER A 236 -0.68 -11.95 -19.70
C SER A 236 -1.99 -12.55 -19.18
N VAL A 237 -2.72 -11.78 -18.38
CA VAL A 237 -4.06 -12.13 -17.89
C VAL A 237 -5.12 -12.22 -19.00
N PHE A 238 -4.79 -11.90 -20.25
CA PHE A 238 -5.66 -12.10 -21.41
C PHE A 238 -5.62 -13.55 -21.94
N ASP A 239 -4.61 -14.33 -21.58
CA ASP A 239 -4.51 -15.74 -21.97
C ASP A 239 -5.54 -16.60 -21.22
N ASP A 240 -6.31 -17.41 -21.95
CA ASP A 240 -7.38 -18.26 -21.40
C ASP A 240 -6.87 -19.30 -20.38
N GLN A 241 -5.58 -19.62 -20.39
CA GLN A 241 -4.95 -20.54 -19.42
C GLN A 241 -4.61 -19.85 -18.09
N VAL A 242 -4.70 -18.52 -18.02
CA VAL A 242 -4.51 -17.76 -16.79
C VAL A 242 -5.83 -17.65 -16.04
N LYS A 243 -5.89 -18.25 -14.84
CA LYS A 243 -7.00 -18.01 -13.92
C LYS A 243 -6.90 -16.58 -13.40
N TYR A 244 -7.81 -15.72 -13.85
CA TYR A 244 -7.89 -14.32 -13.46
C TYR A 244 -8.14 -14.18 -11.94
N PRO A 245 -7.44 -13.27 -11.22
CA PRO A 245 -7.66 -13.08 -9.79
C PRO A 245 -9.08 -12.63 -9.46
N LYS A 246 -9.68 -13.19 -8.42
CA LYS A 246 -11.08 -12.89 -8.02
C LYS A 246 -11.22 -11.50 -7.42
N ALA A 247 -10.18 -11.04 -6.71
CA ALA A 247 -10.16 -9.72 -6.09
C ALA A 247 -10.12 -8.56 -7.09
N ALA A 248 -9.63 -8.82 -8.30
CA ALA A 248 -9.40 -7.85 -9.36
C ALA A 248 -10.68 -7.49 -10.13
N ILE A 249 -10.72 -6.29 -10.72
CA ILE A 249 -11.78 -5.92 -11.66
C ILE A 249 -11.45 -6.59 -13.00
N HIS A 250 -12.36 -7.40 -13.52
CA HIS A 250 -12.15 -8.08 -14.79
C HIS A 250 -11.89 -7.09 -15.94
N TYR A 251 -10.84 -7.31 -16.75
CA TYR A 251 -10.42 -6.42 -17.84
C TYR A 251 -11.53 -6.13 -18.86
N GLY A 252 -12.54 -6.99 -18.96
CA GLY A 252 -13.73 -6.80 -19.79
C GLY A 252 -14.51 -5.49 -19.52
N VAL A 253 -14.26 -4.79 -18.42
CA VAL A 253 -14.82 -3.44 -18.18
C VAL A 253 -14.20 -2.34 -19.04
N LEU A 254 -12.99 -2.56 -19.57
CA LEU A 254 -12.24 -1.60 -20.39
C LEU A 254 -12.76 -1.60 -21.85
N PRO A 255 -12.66 -0.48 -22.58
CA PRO A 255 -13.04 -0.42 -23.99
C PRO A 255 -12.07 -1.20 -24.88
N ASP A 256 -12.51 -1.60 -26.08
CA ASP A 256 -11.74 -2.46 -26.98
C ASP A 256 -10.44 -1.80 -27.43
N GLU A 257 -10.45 -0.49 -27.66
CA GLU A 257 -9.26 0.25 -28.08
C GLU A 257 -8.15 0.19 -27.02
N LEU A 258 -8.51 0.29 -25.74
CA LEU A 258 -7.55 0.23 -24.64
C LEU A 258 -7.10 -1.22 -24.36
N LEU A 259 -8.00 -2.20 -24.50
CA LEU A 259 -7.64 -3.62 -24.41
C LEU A 259 -6.68 -4.03 -25.54
N ASN A 260 -6.95 -3.58 -26.76
CA ASN A 260 -6.07 -3.80 -27.90
C ASN A 260 -4.68 -3.19 -27.66
N TYR A 261 -4.62 -1.96 -27.14
CA TYR A 261 -3.34 -1.36 -26.75
C TYR A 261 -2.58 -2.23 -25.74
N PHE A 262 -3.25 -2.68 -24.68
CA PHE A 262 -2.61 -3.52 -23.67
C PHE A 262 -2.18 -4.88 -24.20
N SER A 263 -2.97 -5.53 -25.05
CA SER A 263 -2.61 -6.83 -25.64
C SER A 263 -1.42 -6.70 -26.58
N LEU A 264 -1.41 -5.70 -27.47
CA LEU A 264 -0.25 -5.41 -28.33
C LEU A 264 1.02 -5.19 -27.51
N LEU A 265 0.90 -4.50 -26.36
CA LEU A 265 2.04 -4.21 -25.50
C LEU A 265 2.48 -5.44 -24.69
N PHE A 266 1.58 -6.14 -24.01
CA PHE A 266 1.94 -7.22 -23.09
C PHE A 266 2.15 -8.57 -23.76
N ASP A 267 1.42 -8.88 -24.82
CA ASP A 267 1.44 -10.19 -25.49
C ASP A 267 2.34 -10.12 -26.75
N ASP A 268 2.11 -9.14 -27.61
CA ASP A 268 2.84 -9.01 -28.90
C ASP A 268 4.16 -8.25 -28.79
N LYS A 269 4.52 -7.84 -27.57
CA LYS A 269 5.76 -7.12 -27.24
C LYS A 269 5.94 -5.76 -27.95
N GLN A 270 4.85 -5.14 -28.39
CA GLN A 270 4.88 -3.85 -29.09
C GLN A 270 4.86 -2.69 -28.09
N ARG A 271 6.02 -2.08 -27.85
CA ARG A 271 6.23 -1.00 -26.87
C ARG A 271 5.80 0.38 -27.39
N ALA A 272 4.60 0.44 -27.99
CA ALA A 272 4.07 1.68 -28.51
C ALA A 272 3.67 2.63 -27.37
N LYS A 273 3.89 3.92 -27.61
CA LYS A 273 3.38 4.98 -26.74
C LYS A 273 1.84 4.97 -26.74
N LEU A 274 1.23 5.08 -25.56
CA LEU A 274 -0.22 5.26 -25.44
C LEU A 274 -0.63 6.62 -25.99
N ASP A 275 -1.66 6.65 -26.84
CA ASP A 275 -2.30 7.91 -27.23
C ASP A 275 -3.08 8.49 -26.04
N LEU A 276 -2.59 9.58 -25.46
CA LEU A 276 -3.24 10.24 -24.32
C LEU A 276 -4.63 10.80 -24.67
N ASN A 277 -4.97 10.98 -25.96
CA ASN A 277 -6.33 11.34 -26.36
C ASN A 277 -7.31 10.19 -26.18
N LEU A 278 -6.85 8.93 -26.27
CA LEU A 278 -7.67 7.76 -25.93
C LEU A 278 -8.11 7.84 -24.47
N LEU A 279 -7.20 8.15 -23.54
CA LEU A 279 -7.56 8.27 -22.12
C LEU A 279 -8.64 9.34 -21.88
N LYS A 280 -8.57 10.46 -22.60
CA LYS A 280 -9.53 11.58 -22.49
C LYS A 280 -10.89 11.26 -23.11
N SER A 281 -10.96 10.34 -24.07
CA SER A 281 -12.21 10.01 -24.77
C SER A 281 -13.03 8.94 -24.04
N ILE A 282 -12.39 8.14 -23.17
CA ILE A 282 -13.05 7.09 -22.39
C ILE A 282 -14.11 7.70 -21.45
N ARG A 283 -15.26 7.04 -21.37
CA ARG A 283 -16.36 7.41 -20.47
C ARG A 283 -16.72 6.20 -19.63
N TRP A 284 -16.65 6.36 -18.31
CA TRP A 284 -17.06 5.35 -17.37
C TRP A 284 -18.50 5.58 -16.93
N THR A 285 -19.24 4.49 -16.74
CA THR A 285 -20.62 4.51 -16.27
C THR A 285 -20.84 3.40 -15.26
N GLU A 286 -21.68 3.65 -14.26
CA GLU A 286 -22.20 2.61 -13.39
C GLU A 286 -23.43 1.98 -14.03
N CYS A 287 -23.47 0.65 -14.14
CA CYS A 287 -24.61 -0.05 -14.69
C CYS A 287 -25.81 0.02 -13.72
N ALA A 288 -26.91 0.64 -14.15
CA ALA A 288 -28.13 0.75 -13.33
C ALA A 288 -28.74 -0.60 -12.88
N LYS A 289 -28.44 -1.72 -13.58
CA LYS A 289 -28.97 -3.05 -13.25
C LYS A 289 -28.13 -3.79 -12.22
N CYS A 290 -26.80 -3.77 -12.34
CA CYS A 290 -25.90 -4.58 -11.51
C CYS A 290 -24.87 -3.79 -10.70
N GLY A 291 -24.78 -2.48 -10.88
CA GLY A 291 -23.84 -1.60 -10.18
C GLY A 291 -22.38 -1.74 -10.63
N VAL A 292 -22.08 -2.49 -11.68
CA VAL A 292 -20.71 -2.61 -12.20
C VAL A 292 -20.32 -1.31 -12.89
N TYR A 293 -19.17 -0.74 -12.50
CA TYR A 293 -18.56 0.42 -13.13
C TYR A 293 -17.71 -0.01 -14.34
N HIS A 294 -18.06 0.46 -15.54
CA HIS A 294 -17.41 0.05 -16.79
C HIS A 294 -17.34 1.18 -17.83
N ALA A 295 -16.44 1.02 -18.80
CA ALA A 295 -16.27 1.91 -19.95
C ALA A 295 -16.81 1.32 -21.27
N ARG A 296 -17.57 0.24 -21.18
CA ARG A 296 -18.26 -0.41 -22.32
C ARG A 296 -19.55 0.30 -22.70
N ARG A 297 -19.93 0.20 -23.99
CA ARG A 297 -21.26 0.61 -24.50
C ARG A 297 -22.40 -0.21 -23.88
N VAL A 298 -22.15 -1.48 -23.60
CA VAL A 298 -23.10 -2.41 -22.96
C VAL A 298 -22.43 -3.04 -21.74
N CYS A 299 -23.14 -3.16 -20.63
CA CYS A 299 -22.59 -3.71 -19.39
C CYS A 299 -22.06 -5.15 -19.61
N PRO A 300 -20.76 -5.41 -19.39
CA PRO A 300 -20.17 -6.71 -19.69
C PRO A 300 -20.73 -7.82 -18.78
N THR A 301 -21.16 -7.47 -17.57
CA THR A 301 -21.71 -8.42 -16.60
C THR A 301 -23.16 -8.78 -16.89
N CYS A 302 -23.99 -7.81 -17.28
CA CYS A 302 -25.41 -8.06 -17.55
C CYS A 302 -25.65 -8.81 -18.87
N VAL A 303 -24.72 -8.72 -19.82
CA VAL A 303 -24.78 -9.50 -21.06
C VAL A 303 -24.53 -10.99 -20.80
N GLN A 304 -23.81 -11.32 -19.72
CA GLN A 304 -23.37 -12.69 -19.42
C GLN A 304 -24.13 -13.39 -18.28
N ARG A 305 -25.19 -12.81 -17.70
CA ARG A 305 -25.91 -13.44 -16.56
C ARG A 305 -27.42 -13.27 -16.54
N ASP A 306 -28.09 -14.38 -16.23
CA ASP A 306 -29.40 -14.43 -15.58
C ASP A 306 -29.25 -14.14 -14.06
N PRO A 307 -30.19 -13.43 -13.42
CA PRO A 307 -30.13 -13.13 -12.00
C PRO A 307 -30.53 -14.36 -11.18
N ALA A 308 -29.56 -15.07 -10.62
CA ALA A 308 -29.83 -16.10 -9.61
C ALA A 308 -30.17 -15.44 -8.26
N LEU A 309 -31.30 -15.86 -7.68
CA LEU A 309 -31.71 -15.56 -6.31
C LEU A 309 -30.66 -16.08 -5.32
N VAL A 310 -30.16 -15.19 -4.46
CA VAL A 310 -29.19 -15.59 -3.42
C VAL A 310 -29.93 -16.15 -2.22
N GLN A 311 -29.72 -17.43 -1.91
CA GLN A 311 -30.17 -18.07 -0.67
C GLN A 311 -29.33 -17.57 0.52
N ALA A 312 -29.97 -17.46 1.69
CA ALA A 312 -29.35 -16.93 2.91
C ALA A 312 -28.24 -17.83 3.50
N THR A 313 -28.26 -19.13 3.19
CA THR A 313 -27.25 -20.11 3.60
C THR A 313 -26.89 -21.00 2.41
N VAL A 314 -25.60 -21.15 2.13
CA VAL A 314 -25.07 -22.00 1.05
C VAL A 314 -24.10 -23.02 1.64
N ILE A 315 -24.28 -24.29 1.29
CA ILE A 315 -23.37 -25.38 1.66
C ILE A 315 -22.48 -25.69 0.46
N ASN A 316 -21.17 -25.71 0.64
CA ASN A 316 -20.20 -26.14 -0.36
C ASN A 316 -19.23 -27.13 0.30
N GLY A 317 -19.41 -28.43 0.06
CA GLY A 317 -18.64 -29.47 0.75
C GLY A 317 -18.82 -29.39 2.27
N SER A 318 -17.73 -29.27 3.02
CA SER A 318 -17.71 -29.16 4.48
C SER A 318 -17.87 -27.71 5.00
N CYS A 319 -18.08 -26.75 4.11
CA CYS A 319 -18.25 -25.34 4.47
C CYS A 319 -19.72 -24.92 4.41
N THR A 320 -20.23 -24.39 5.52
CA THR A 320 -21.51 -23.68 5.57
C THR A 320 -21.27 -22.18 5.61
N ALA A 321 -21.76 -21.47 4.59
CA ALA A 321 -21.72 -20.01 4.52
C ALA A 321 -23.10 -19.42 4.86
N THR A 322 -23.19 -18.61 5.91
CA THR A 322 -24.42 -17.90 6.29
C THR A 322 -24.23 -16.40 6.10
N ARG A 323 -25.13 -15.75 5.36
CA ARG A 323 -25.12 -14.30 5.22
C ARG A 323 -25.52 -13.63 6.53
N VAL A 324 -24.69 -12.70 6.99
CA VAL A 324 -24.91 -11.93 8.24
C VAL A 324 -25.45 -10.55 7.91
N PHE A 325 -24.87 -9.89 6.90
CA PHE A 325 -25.23 -8.54 6.51
C PHE A 325 -24.95 -8.32 5.02
N GLN A 326 -25.75 -7.48 4.37
CA GLN A 326 -25.53 -7.01 2.99
C GLN A 326 -25.93 -5.54 2.87
N THR A 327 -25.15 -4.76 2.13
CA THR A 327 -25.47 -3.37 1.77
C THR A 327 -25.46 -3.19 0.25
N ARG A 328 -26.16 -2.15 -0.24
CA ARG A 328 -26.06 -1.69 -1.64
C ARG A 328 -24.80 -0.85 -1.87
N GLY A 329 -24.34 -0.14 -0.84
CA GLY A 329 -23.09 0.61 -0.84
C GLY A 329 -21.90 -0.28 -0.51
N ARG A 330 -21.14 0.07 0.53
CA ARG A 330 -19.94 -0.68 0.94
C ARG A 330 -19.79 -0.77 2.45
N ILE A 331 -19.11 -1.80 2.92
CA ILE A 331 -18.67 -1.95 4.31
C ILE A 331 -17.34 -1.21 4.46
N ILE A 332 -17.27 -0.30 5.42
CA ILE A 332 -16.11 0.56 5.69
C ILE A 332 -15.15 -0.09 6.67
N LEU A 333 -15.69 -0.72 7.71
CA LEU A 333 -14.94 -1.36 8.78
C LEU A 333 -15.82 -2.42 9.45
N ALA A 334 -15.24 -3.55 9.84
CA ALA A 334 -15.87 -4.53 10.71
C ALA A 334 -14.86 -5.04 11.74
N GLU A 335 -15.30 -5.23 12.98
CA GLU A 335 -14.46 -5.75 14.07
C GLU A 335 -15.30 -6.46 15.12
N LEU A 336 -14.65 -7.34 15.89
CA LEU A 336 -15.28 -8.04 17.00
C LEU A 336 -14.93 -7.33 18.32
N GLN A 337 -15.95 -6.86 19.04
CA GLN A 337 -15.80 -6.30 20.38
C GLN A 337 -16.51 -7.20 21.39
N GLY A 338 -15.72 -8.00 22.12
CA GLY A 338 -16.25 -9.11 22.92
C GLY A 338 -16.98 -10.12 22.03
N PRO A 339 -18.26 -10.47 22.28
CA PRO A 339 -19.02 -11.36 21.41
C PRO A 339 -19.73 -10.65 20.25
N LYS A 340 -19.71 -9.31 20.21
CA LYS A 340 -20.51 -8.52 19.27
C LYS A 340 -19.69 -8.16 18.03
N LEU A 341 -20.18 -8.57 16.86
CA LEU A 341 -19.69 -8.06 15.59
C LEU A 341 -20.24 -6.65 15.38
N ARG A 342 -19.34 -5.67 15.28
CA ARG A 342 -19.69 -4.28 14.98
C ARG A 342 -19.16 -3.92 13.61
N TYR A 343 -19.91 -3.12 12.87
CA TYR A 343 -19.50 -2.71 11.54
C TYR A 343 -20.08 -1.36 11.16
N LEU A 344 -19.32 -0.65 10.34
CA LEU A 344 -19.67 0.62 9.73
C LEU A 344 -19.86 0.38 8.25
N TYR A 345 -20.96 0.86 7.68
CA TYR A 345 -21.24 0.73 6.26
C TYR A 345 -21.82 2.02 5.70
N GLU A 346 -21.66 2.19 4.39
CA GLU A 346 -22.22 3.27 3.60
C GLU A 346 -23.44 2.77 2.83
N GLU A 347 -24.47 3.59 2.80
CA GLU A 347 -25.65 3.40 1.95
C GLU A 347 -26.13 4.76 1.43
N GLY A 348 -25.99 4.99 0.13
CA GLY A 348 -26.08 6.34 -0.43
C GLY A 348 -24.95 7.22 0.11
N ASP A 349 -25.26 8.46 0.48
CA ASP A 349 -24.30 9.40 1.08
C ASP A 349 -24.27 9.34 2.62
N THR A 350 -24.80 8.28 3.24
CA THR A 350 -24.91 8.18 4.70
C THR A 350 -24.11 7.00 5.25
N LEU A 351 -23.28 7.27 6.26
CA LEU A 351 -22.65 6.22 7.07
C LEU A 351 -23.58 5.75 8.19
N ARG A 352 -23.63 4.43 8.38
CA ARG A 352 -24.48 3.75 9.35
C ARG A 352 -23.73 2.67 10.09
N ARG A 353 -24.14 2.47 11.34
CA ARG A 353 -23.67 1.37 12.19
C ARG A 353 -24.50 0.11 12.01
N GLU A 354 -24.03 -1.00 12.59
CA GLU A 354 -24.73 -2.28 12.68
C GLU A 354 -26.16 -2.16 13.25
N THR A 355 -26.42 -1.11 14.04
CA THR A 355 -27.73 -0.77 14.63
C THR A 355 -28.64 0.03 13.70
N GLN A 356 -28.21 0.29 12.45
CA GLN A 356 -28.80 1.21 11.48
C GLN A 356 -28.76 2.71 11.85
N GLN A 357 -28.25 3.03 13.03
CA GLN A 357 -28.07 4.42 13.49
C GLN A 357 -27.12 5.15 12.55
N LYS A 358 -27.44 6.41 12.22
CA LYS A 358 -26.55 7.22 11.39
C LYS A 358 -25.33 7.66 12.18
N VAL A 359 -24.26 7.90 11.44
CA VAL A 359 -23.07 8.61 11.92
C VAL A 359 -23.12 9.99 11.26
N ILE A 360 -22.93 11.08 12.02
CA ILE A 360 -22.99 12.43 11.46
C ILE A 360 -21.86 12.58 10.44
N LEU A 361 -22.20 12.48 9.17
CA LEU A 361 -21.37 12.77 8.02
C LEU A 361 -22.30 12.99 6.82
N GLU A 362 -22.10 14.10 6.11
CA GLU A 362 -22.78 14.33 4.83
C GLU A 362 -22.11 13.53 3.70
N LYS A 363 -20.79 13.28 3.80
CA LYS A 363 -20.04 12.43 2.88
C LYS A 363 -18.68 12.03 3.48
N ALA A 364 -18.34 10.74 3.43
CA ALA A 364 -17.00 10.29 3.79
C ALA A 364 -15.99 10.74 2.71
N ASP A 365 -14.87 11.32 3.13
CA ASP A 365 -13.72 11.62 2.26
C ASP A 365 -12.61 10.56 2.42
N ARG A 366 -11.77 10.44 1.38
CA ARG A 366 -10.61 9.54 1.24
C ARG A 366 -9.58 9.69 2.35
N THR A 367 -9.44 10.90 2.89
CA THR A 367 -8.50 11.19 3.98
C THR A 367 -9.05 10.76 5.33
N MET A 368 -10.34 10.42 5.40
CA MET A 368 -10.94 10.01 6.65
C MET A 368 -10.49 8.61 7.06
N ARG A 369 -10.37 8.44 8.38
CA ARG A 369 -10.10 7.16 9.02
C ARG A 369 -11.18 6.92 10.06
N PHE A 370 -11.50 5.65 10.28
CA PHE A 370 -12.60 5.25 11.14
C PHE A 370 -12.10 4.23 12.16
N ALA A 371 -12.63 4.32 13.38
CA ALA A 371 -12.50 3.29 14.40
C ALA A 371 -13.83 3.15 15.16
N LEU A 372 -14.11 1.97 15.69
CA LEU A 372 -15.30 1.71 16.50
C LEU A 372 -14.90 1.55 17.97
N MET A 373 -15.66 2.17 18.87
CA MET A 373 -15.42 2.12 20.31
C MET A 373 -16.75 1.94 21.03
N GLY A 374 -17.14 0.69 21.27
CA GLY A 374 -18.46 0.39 21.81
C GLY A 374 -19.56 0.92 20.87
N ASP A 375 -20.44 1.76 21.40
CA ASP A 375 -21.50 2.44 20.65
C ASP A 375 -21.06 3.78 20.02
N ARG A 376 -19.78 4.17 20.16
CA ARG A 376 -19.18 5.36 19.57
C ARG A 376 -18.41 5.06 18.30
N THR A 377 -18.44 6.01 17.37
CA THR A 377 -17.65 5.97 16.12
C THR A 377 -16.65 7.11 16.17
N LEU A 378 -15.37 6.78 15.96
CA LEU A 378 -14.30 7.76 15.87
C LEU A 378 -14.00 8.04 14.40
N ILE A 379 -13.88 9.32 14.07
CA ILE A 379 -13.65 9.78 12.70
C ILE A 379 -12.47 10.72 12.69
N GLY A 380 -11.36 10.26 12.12
CA GLY A 380 -10.19 11.10 11.91
C GLY A 380 -10.27 11.81 10.57
N SER A 381 -10.00 13.11 10.56
CA SER A 381 -9.81 13.89 9.34
C SER A 381 -8.78 14.99 9.60
N GLY A 382 -7.76 15.07 8.73
CA GLY A 382 -6.61 15.94 8.95
C GLY A 382 -5.86 15.58 10.24
N LYS A 383 -5.60 16.56 11.11
CA LYS A 383 -4.95 16.38 12.42
C LYS A 383 -5.94 16.38 13.58
N LYS A 384 -7.16 15.89 13.36
CA LYS A 384 -8.20 15.84 14.39
C LYS A 384 -9.00 14.54 14.30
N ILE A 385 -9.57 14.12 15.42
CA ILE A 385 -10.59 13.07 15.50
C ILE A 385 -11.87 13.65 16.08
N ALA A 386 -13.02 13.21 15.58
CA ALA A 386 -14.34 13.46 16.16
C ALA A 386 -14.87 12.16 16.77
N VAL A 387 -15.34 12.21 18.01
CA VAL A 387 -16.00 11.10 18.71
C VAL A 387 -17.51 11.29 18.57
N ILE A 388 -18.19 10.33 17.95
CA ILE A 388 -19.61 10.44 17.63
C ILE A 388 -20.41 9.36 18.36
N ARG A 389 -21.51 9.76 19.00
CA ARG A 389 -22.49 8.86 19.64
C ARG A 389 -23.90 9.38 19.41
N ASN A 390 -24.87 8.51 19.19
CA ASN A 390 -26.29 8.89 19.05
C ASN A 390 -26.51 10.06 18.08
N GLU A 391 -25.84 10.05 16.92
CA GLU A 391 -25.93 11.12 15.91
C GLU A 391 -25.52 12.50 16.46
N LYS A 392 -24.61 12.56 17.44
CA LYS A 392 -24.04 13.79 18.01
C LYS A 392 -22.52 13.68 18.13
N VAL A 393 -21.82 14.78 17.84
CA VAL A 393 -20.38 14.90 18.12
C VAL A 393 -20.24 15.14 19.62
N GLU A 394 -19.67 14.18 20.34
CA GLU A 394 -19.39 14.31 21.78
C GLU A 394 -18.13 15.14 22.03
N GLN A 395 -17.09 14.93 21.21
CA GLN A 395 -15.78 15.56 21.39
C GLN A 395 -15.04 15.69 20.05
N ILE A 396 -14.18 16.72 19.93
CA ILE A 396 -13.19 16.86 18.85
C ILE A 396 -11.81 17.01 19.48
N ILE A 397 -10.86 16.19 19.06
CA ILE A 397 -9.56 16.04 19.70
C ILE A 397 -8.45 16.28 18.65
N PRO A 398 -7.44 17.13 18.92
CA PRO A 398 -6.27 17.23 18.06
C PRO A 398 -5.42 15.96 18.16
N VAL A 399 -4.93 15.46 17.03
CA VAL A 399 -4.08 14.26 17.00
C VAL A 399 -2.84 14.47 16.15
N GLY A 400 -1.74 13.90 16.59
CA GLY A 400 -0.55 13.65 15.78
C GLY A 400 -0.86 12.66 14.66
N GLY A 401 0.07 12.55 13.72
CA GLY A 401 -0.12 11.68 12.56
C GLY A 401 1.18 11.02 12.11
N LEU A 402 1.08 10.15 11.11
CA LEU A 402 2.19 9.65 10.33
C LEU A 402 2.07 10.25 8.94
N GLY A 403 2.91 11.24 8.62
CA GLY A 403 2.71 12.06 7.43
C GLY A 403 1.39 12.85 7.49
N LYS A 404 0.43 12.50 6.61
CA LYS A 404 -0.93 13.07 6.60
C LYS A 404 -1.98 12.22 7.32
N LEU A 405 -1.62 11.01 7.74
CA LEU A 405 -2.56 10.07 8.33
C LEU A 405 -2.75 10.43 9.80
N PRO A 406 -3.96 10.81 10.27
CA PRO A 406 -4.22 10.92 11.69
C PRO A 406 -4.00 9.56 12.34
N MET A 407 -3.14 9.51 13.36
CA MET A 407 -2.81 8.25 14.03
C MET A 407 -3.64 8.10 15.29
N PHE A 408 -4.67 7.27 15.19
CA PHE A 408 -5.53 6.87 16.30
C PHE A 408 -6.09 5.46 16.06
N THR A 409 -6.53 4.83 17.15
CA THR A 409 -7.21 3.54 17.16
C THR A 409 -8.05 3.45 18.43
N SER A 410 -8.92 2.45 18.54
CA SER A 410 -9.71 2.20 19.74
C SER A 410 -9.80 0.71 20.05
N ASN A 411 -10.07 0.39 21.31
CA ASN A 411 -10.62 -0.89 21.72
C ASN A 411 -12.13 -0.71 22.01
N GLN A 412 -12.73 -1.61 22.79
CA GLN A 412 -14.16 -1.54 23.11
C GLN A 412 -14.54 -0.34 24.00
N SER A 413 -13.64 0.13 24.87
CA SER A 413 -13.91 1.14 25.90
C SER A 413 -13.20 2.46 25.65
N ASP A 414 -11.99 2.40 25.11
CA ASP A 414 -11.00 3.47 25.12
C ASP A 414 -10.44 3.73 23.71
N PHE A 415 -9.97 4.95 23.51
CA PHE A 415 -9.27 5.33 22.29
C PHE A 415 -7.88 5.86 22.59
N PHE A 416 -6.99 5.70 21.61
CA PHE A 416 -5.58 5.99 21.75
C PHE A 416 -5.14 6.92 20.63
N THR A 417 -4.34 7.93 20.96
CA THR A 417 -3.91 9.00 20.04
C THR A 417 -2.47 9.40 20.26
N LEU A 418 -1.83 9.97 19.24
CA LEU A 418 -0.54 10.66 19.41
C LEU A 418 -0.77 12.11 19.83
N SER A 419 -0.10 12.57 20.89
CA SER A 419 -0.13 13.96 21.36
C SER A 419 1.31 14.45 21.58
N GLY A 420 1.84 15.17 20.58
CA GLY A 420 3.27 15.50 20.53
C GLY A 420 4.14 14.23 20.53
N ASP A 421 5.14 14.19 21.41
CA ASP A 421 6.03 13.04 21.59
C ASP A 421 5.47 11.97 22.56
N TYR A 422 4.14 11.92 22.74
CA TYR A 422 3.49 10.96 23.65
C TYR A 422 2.37 10.18 22.96
N LEU A 423 2.26 8.90 23.33
CA LEU A 423 1.05 8.11 23.12
C LEU A 423 0.13 8.36 24.32
N ALA A 424 -1.12 8.72 24.05
CA ALA A 424 -2.11 9.04 25.07
C ALA A 424 -3.37 8.19 24.92
N GLU A 425 -3.93 7.80 26.05
CA GLU A 425 -5.23 7.15 26.19
C GLU A 425 -6.28 8.21 26.55
N ASN A 426 -7.41 8.16 25.85
CA ASN A 426 -8.59 9.01 26.04
C ASN A 426 -8.28 10.53 26.07
N ASP A 427 -7.21 10.98 25.40
CA ASP A 427 -6.71 12.36 25.39
C ASP A 427 -6.33 12.91 26.78
N GLN A 428 -6.09 12.04 27.76
CA GLN A 428 -5.87 12.43 29.16
C GLN A 428 -4.64 11.75 29.79
N GLU A 429 -4.49 10.45 29.59
CA GLU A 429 -3.47 9.66 30.28
C GLU A 429 -2.31 9.33 29.36
N ILE A 430 -1.08 9.64 29.79
CA ILE A 430 0.13 9.34 29.01
C ILE A 430 0.49 7.88 29.20
N VAL A 431 0.52 7.14 28.09
CA VAL A 431 0.93 5.72 28.04
C VAL A 431 2.46 5.58 27.94
N GLY A 432 3.11 6.46 27.18
CA GLY A 432 4.55 6.41 26.97
C GLY A 432 5.08 7.43 25.99
N GLN A 433 6.40 7.59 25.97
CA GLN A 433 7.10 8.43 25.01
C GLN A 433 7.21 7.73 23.65
N ILE A 434 7.01 8.51 22.59
CA ILE A 434 7.09 8.09 21.19
C ILE A 434 7.80 9.19 20.38
N LEU A 435 7.99 8.96 19.08
CA LEU A 435 8.49 10.00 18.18
C LEU A 435 7.35 10.60 17.36
N GLU A 436 7.06 11.89 17.55
CA GLU A 436 6.01 12.56 16.79
C GLU A 436 6.28 12.47 15.29
N ASN A 437 5.23 12.30 14.49
CA ASN A 437 5.28 12.22 13.02
C ASN A 437 6.02 11.01 12.42
N GLN A 438 6.53 10.09 13.26
CA GLN A 438 7.20 8.85 12.83
C GLN A 438 6.57 7.58 13.40
N THR A 439 5.64 7.72 14.35
CA THR A 439 5.04 6.59 15.07
C THR A 439 3.82 6.03 14.35
N TRP A 440 3.82 4.72 14.14
CA TRP A 440 2.66 3.92 13.75
C TRP A 440 2.28 2.99 14.90
N PHE A 441 0.98 2.80 15.16
CA PHE A 441 0.53 1.87 16.19
C PHE A 441 -0.91 1.39 15.97
N LYS A 442 -1.25 0.28 16.61
CA LYS A 442 -2.59 -0.33 16.69
C LYS A 442 -2.85 -0.88 18.08
N VAL A 443 -4.12 -1.06 18.41
CA VAL A 443 -4.60 -1.57 19.70
C VAL A 443 -5.52 -2.75 19.47
N GLY A 444 -5.29 -3.81 20.25
CA GLY A 444 -6.21 -4.93 20.42
C GLY A 444 -7.09 -4.75 21.66
N PRO A 445 -7.74 -5.83 22.13
CA PRO A 445 -8.60 -5.76 23.30
C PRO A 445 -7.90 -5.31 24.59
N ASP A 446 -6.68 -5.79 24.83
CA ASP A 446 -5.98 -5.64 26.13
C ASP A 446 -4.62 -4.94 26.04
N PHE A 447 -4.03 -4.86 24.85
CA PHE A 447 -2.72 -4.27 24.66
C PHE A 447 -2.58 -3.76 23.23
N GLY A 448 -1.61 -2.88 23.02
CA GLY A 448 -1.25 -2.36 21.71
C GLY A 448 0.16 -2.69 21.29
N PHE A 449 0.41 -2.51 20.00
CA PHE A 449 1.72 -2.66 19.36
C PHE A 449 1.97 -1.45 18.47
N GLY A 450 3.22 -0.99 18.42
CA GLY A 450 3.62 0.06 17.50
C GLY A 450 5.11 0.08 17.24
N PHE A 451 5.52 0.98 16.35
CA PHE A 451 6.91 1.25 16.07
C PHE A 451 7.11 2.67 15.55
N TYR A 452 8.34 3.15 15.64
CA TYR A 452 8.79 4.35 14.92
C TYR A 452 10.19 4.14 14.35
N ARG A 453 10.54 4.92 13.32
CA ARG A 453 11.85 4.81 12.64
C ARG A 453 12.68 6.07 12.83
N VAL A 454 13.98 5.87 13.07
CA VAL A 454 15.00 6.92 13.10
C VAL A 454 16.17 6.47 12.25
N GLY A 455 16.28 6.99 11.03
CA GLY A 455 17.27 6.43 10.10
C GLY A 455 16.81 5.08 9.56
N LEU A 456 17.76 4.15 9.48
CA LEU A 456 17.50 2.74 9.18
C LEU A 456 17.04 1.96 10.42
N LYS A 457 17.21 2.52 11.63
CA LYS A 457 16.81 1.88 12.88
C LYS A 457 15.31 1.95 13.11
N THR A 458 14.74 0.84 13.56
CA THR A 458 13.34 0.73 13.97
C THR A 458 13.26 0.43 15.45
N VAL A 459 12.46 1.19 16.18
CA VAL A 459 12.14 0.91 17.58
C VAL A 459 10.71 0.37 17.62
N TYR A 460 10.56 -0.84 18.15
CA TYR A 460 9.27 -1.51 18.31
C TYR A 460 8.85 -1.43 19.77
N PHE A 461 7.55 -1.33 20.02
CA PHE A 461 7.02 -1.31 21.38
C PHE A 461 5.67 -2.02 21.49
N VAL A 462 5.40 -2.52 22.69
CA VAL A 462 4.06 -2.95 23.14
C VAL A 462 3.63 -2.10 24.32
N PHE A 463 2.33 -1.96 24.54
CA PHE A 463 1.81 -1.26 25.71
C PHE A 463 0.53 -1.90 26.24
N ASP A 464 0.36 -1.86 27.57
CA ASP A 464 -0.87 -2.32 28.22
C ASP A 464 -1.97 -1.27 28.03
N ALA A 465 -3.14 -1.70 27.52
CA ALA A 465 -4.26 -0.80 27.21
C ALA A 465 -5.07 -0.37 28.44
N HIS A 466 -4.77 -0.89 29.63
CA HIS A 466 -5.49 -0.62 30.88
C HIS A 466 -4.62 0.01 31.97
N LYS A 467 -3.28 -0.08 31.83
CA LYS A 467 -2.32 0.33 32.87
C LYS A 467 -1.32 1.41 32.43
N GLY A 468 -1.38 1.86 31.17
CA GLY A 468 -0.58 2.99 30.69
C GLY A 468 0.94 2.78 30.73
N PHE A 469 1.45 1.57 30.42
CA PHE A 469 2.89 1.29 30.38
C PHE A 469 3.34 0.86 28.98
N LEU A 470 4.36 1.55 28.46
CA LEU A 470 5.01 1.24 27.18
C LEU A 470 6.35 0.50 27.40
N ASN A 471 6.50 -0.64 26.74
CA ASN A 471 7.74 -1.43 26.69
C ASN A 471 8.34 -1.37 25.27
N ASP A 472 9.48 -0.70 25.13
CA ASP A 472 10.24 -0.55 23.88
C ASP A 472 11.39 -1.58 23.71
N ASN A 473 11.48 -2.58 24.59
CA ASN A 473 12.48 -3.65 24.49
C ASN A 473 12.08 -4.79 23.53
N VAL A 474 11.14 -4.53 22.62
CA VAL A 474 10.66 -5.50 21.64
C VAL A 474 11.74 -5.75 20.60
N LYS A 475 12.26 -6.98 20.57
CA LYS A 475 13.35 -7.37 19.67
C LYS A 475 12.78 -8.01 18.42
N LEU A 476 12.72 -7.23 17.35
CA LEU A 476 12.41 -7.67 16.00
C LEU A 476 13.53 -7.26 15.03
N PRO A 477 13.67 -7.94 13.88
CA PRO A 477 14.56 -7.50 12.82
C PRO A 477 14.28 -6.06 12.39
N GLU A 478 15.31 -5.32 11.96
CA GLU A 478 15.13 -3.99 11.39
C GLU A 478 14.31 -4.07 10.09
N ILE A 479 13.43 -3.07 9.87
CA ILE A 479 12.71 -2.95 8.59
C ILE A 479 13.70 -2.48 7.52
N LYS A 480 14.19 -3.44 6.73
CA LYS A 480 15.05 -3.16 5.58
C LYS A 480 14.28 -2.39 4.50
N GLY A 481 15.00 -1.57 3.74
CA GLY A 481 14.42 -0.82 2.62
C GLY A 481 13.30 0.15 3.01
N GLN A 482 12.39 0.37 2.07
CA GLN A 482 11.27 1.30 2.23
C GLN A 482 10.06 0.55 2.80
N LEU A 483 9.54 1.02 3.94
CA LEU A 483 8.27 0.53 4.47
C LEU A 483 7.13 1.08 3.60
N VAL A 484 6.24 0.19 3.15
CA VAL A 484 5.09 0.54 2.29
C VAL A 484 3.79 0.56 3.09
N ASP A 485 3.49 -0.52 3.82
CA ASP A 485 2.26 -0.66 4.60
C ASP A 485 2.50 -1.56 5.81
N ALA A 486 1.65 -1.44 6.83
CA ALA A 486 1.68 -2.21 8.07
C ALA A 486 0.26 -2.42 8.62
N GLU A 487 0.04 -3.57 9.25
CA GLU A 487 -1.23 -3.89 9.92
C GLU A 487 -1.01 -4.86 11.09
N CYS A 488 -1.91 -4.83 12.08
CA CYS A 488 -1.90 -5.75 13.21
C CYS A 488 -3.24 -6.49 13.39
N TYR A 489 -3.16 -7.73 13.87
CA TYR A 489 -4.32 -8.53 14.28
C TYR A 489 -4.08 -9.06 15.68
N PHE A 490 -5.05 -8.91 16.58
CA PHE A 490 -4.88 -9.17 18.00
C PHE A 490 -5.77 -10.30 18.50
N THR A 491 -5.23 -11.08 19.43
CA THR A 491 -6.00 -11.79 20.47
C THR A 491 -5.85 -11.03 21.79
N HIS A 492 -6.32 -11.62 22.90
CA HIS A 492 -6.11 -11.09 24.24
C HIS A 492 -4.64 -11.16 24.71
N ASP A 493 -3.83 -12.03 24.09
CA ASP A 493 -2.49 -12.38 24.57
C ASP A 493 -1.39 -12.35 23.50
N SER A 494 -1.76 -12.15 22.23
CA SER A 494 -0.85 -12.19 21.09
C SER A 494 -1.22 -11.15 20.03
N VAL A 495 -0.22 -10.71 19.28
CA VAL A 495 -0.39 -9.82 18.12
C VAL A 495 0.35 -10.42 16.92
N LEU A 496 -0.37 -10.50 15.80
CA LEU A 496 0.22 -10.73 14.49
C LEU A 496 0.52 -9.37 13.87
N PHE A 497 1.78 -8.96 13.88
CA PHE A 497 2.26 -7.80 13.17
C PHE A 497 2.61 -8.18 11.73
N THR A 498 2.04 -7.47 10.77
CA THR A 498 2.24 -7.71 9.34
C THR A 498 2.77 -6.44 8.69
N LEU A 499 3.74 -6.55 7.78
CA LEU A 499 4.30 -5.40 7.08
C LEU A 499 4.69 -5.73 5.65
N SER A 500 4.64 -4.72 4.79
CA SER A 500 5.13 -4.77 3.41
C SER A 500 6.28 -3.79 3.25
N ARG A 501 7.39 -4.25 2.69
CA ARG A 501 8.58 -3.43 2.41
C ARG A 501 9.07 -3.64 1.00
N VAL A 502 9.64 -2.59 0.40
CA VAL A 502 10.38 -2.72 -0.86
C VAL A 502 11.87 -2.75 -0.56
N GLU A 503 12.52 -3.85 -0.98
CA GLU A 503 13.94 -4.10 -0.84
C GLU A 503 14.49 -4.57 -2.20
N ASN A 504 15.50 -3.87 -2.72
CA ASN A 504 16.14 -4.17 -4.01
C ASN A 504 15.14 -4.34 -5.17
N GLY A 505 14.13 -3.46 -5.26
CA GLY A 505 13.12 -3.50 -6.33
C GLY A 505 12.07 -4.61 -6.18
N LYS A 506 12.07 -5.36 -5.07
CA LYS A 506 11.10 -6.43 -4.77
C LYS A 506 10.21 -6.05 -3.60
N THR A 507 8.93 -6.40 -3.70
CA THR A 507 7.99 -6.27 -2.58
C THR A 507 8.07 -7.51 -1.70
N ILE A 508 8.44 -7.33 -0.44
CA ILE A 508 8.58 -8.38 0.56
C ILE A 508 7.51 -8.17 1.63
N ASN A 509 6.70 -9.20 1.85
CA ASN A 509 5.69 -9.21 2.90
C ASN A 509 6.17 -10.09 4.06
N VAL A 510 6.03 -9.58 5.28
CA VAL A 510 6.51 -10.24 6.49
C VAL A 510 5.39 -10.30 7.52
N ILE A 511 5.32 -11.41 8.26
CA ILE A 511 4.47 -11.56 9.44
C ILE A 511 5.31 -11.96 10.65
N TYR A 512 5.02 -11.36 11.79
CA TYR A 512 5.61 -11.64 13.10
C TYR A 512 4.47 -11.89 14.08
N LEU A 513 4.47 -13.05 14.74
CA LEU A 513 3.60 -13.32 15.87
C LEU A 513 4.36 -13.04 17.15
N LEU A 514 3.83 -12.13 17.96
CA LEU A 514 4.38 -11.75 19.25
C LEU A 514 3.40 -12.10 20.36
N ASP A 515 3.89 -12.42 21.55
CA ASP A 515 3.07 -12.35 22.76
C ASP A 515 2.82 -10.89 23.19
N LYS A 516 1.93 -10.70 24.16
CA LYS A 516 1.61 -9.37 24.73
C LYS A 516 2.78 -8.63 25.38
N ASN A 517 3.88 -9.32 25.68
CA ASN A 517 5.10 -8.71 26.23
C ASN A 517 6.10 -8.34 25.11
N GLY A 518 5.76 -8.61 23.85
CA GLY A 518 6.59 -8.34 22.68
C GLY A 518 7.65 -9.43 22.41
N LYS A 519 7.49 -10.63 22.96
CA LYS A 519 8.36 -11.77 22.62
C LYS A 519 7.94 -12.40 21.30
N LEU A 520 8.88 -12.53 20.36
CA LEU A 520 8.66 -13.23 19.09
C LEU A 520 8.37 -14.73 19.32
N ILE A 521 7.23 -15.19 18.79
CA ILE A 521 6.77 -16.58 18.81
C ILE A 521 7.05 -17.24 17.47
N ALA A 522 6.68 -16.59 16.36
CA ALA A 522 6.89 -17.13 15.02
C ALA A 522 7.01 -16.02 13.97
N GLU A 523 7.72 -16.28 12.88
CA GLU A 523 7.85 -15.37 11.75
C GLU A 523 7.71 -16.06 10.40
N ARG A 524 7.40 -15.29 9.36
CA ARG A 524 7.50 -15.72 7.95
C ARG A 524 7.67 -14.50 7.05
N GLU A 525 8.54 -14.62 6.06
CA GLU A 525 8.86 -13.59 5.08
C GLU A 525 8.82 -14.20 3.68
N GLU A 526 8.12 -13.58 2.73
CA GLU A 526 8.07 -14.01 1.32
C GLU A 526 8.01 -12.82 0.35
N GLU A 527 8.51 -13.02 -0.87
CA GLU A 527 8.29 -12.09 -1.98
C GLU A 527 6.81 -12.13 -2.39
N ALA A 528 6.13 -10.99 -2.30
CA ALA A 528 4.68 -10.89 -2.39
C ALA A 528 4.12 -11.50 -3.69
N ASP A 529 4.76 -11.25 -4.82
CA ASP A 529 4.30 -11.69 -6.15
C ASP A 529 4.44 -13.20 -6.41
N ASN A 530 5.24 -13.88 -5.59
CA ASN A 530 5.46 -15.33 -5.67
C ASN A 530 4.84 -16.08 -4.49
N SER A 531 4.19 -15.35 -3.59
CA SER A 531 3.62 -15.89 -2.36
C SER A 531 2.15 -16.26 -2.54
N ARG A 532 1.75 -17.37 -1.93
CA ARG A 532 0.34 -17.75 -1.76
C ARG A 532 -0.25 -17.18 -0.47
N SER A 533 0.49 -17.27 0.62
CA SER A 533 0.03 -16.94 1.98
C SER A 533 0.24 -15.47 2.34
N LEU A 534 1.33 -14.88 1.83
CA LEU A 534 1.77 -13.50 2.05
C LEU A 534 1.74 -12.68 0.76
N LYS A 535 0.83 -13.00 -0.17
CA LYS A 535 0.59 -12.14 -1.34
C LYS A 535 0.16 -10.73 -0.94
N THR A 536 -0.64 -10.63 0.12
CA THR A 536 -1.03 -9.38 0.77
C THR A 536 -0.75 -9.46 2.27
N ILE A 537 -0.52 -8.31 2.93
CA ILE A 537 -0.42 -8.23 4.40
C ILE A 537 -1.81 -8.17 5.07
N ARG A 538 -2.86 -7.98 4.27
CA ARG A 538 -4.26 -7.87 4.72
C ARG A 538 -4.96 -9.23 4.64
N GLY A 539 -6.23 -9.28 5.10
CA GLY A 539 -7.04 -10.50 5.00
C GLY A 539 -6.52 -11.65 5.86
N LYS A 540 -6.00 -11.32 7.05
CA LYS A 540 -5.55 -12.30 8.04
C LYS A 540 -6.54 -12.33 9.21
N ALA A 541 -6.66 -13.48 9.87
CA ALA A 541 -7.34 -13.60 11.15
C ALA A 541 -6.48 -14.43 12.09
N LEU A 542 -6.18 -13.87 13.26
CA LEU A 542 -5.45 -14.55 14.33
C LEU A 542 -6.44 -15.30 15.21
N GLY A 543 -6.24 -16.61 15.39
CA GLY A 543 -7.05 -17.48 16.24
C GLY A 543 -6.15 -18.30 17.16
N GLY A 544 -5.98 -17.85 18.41
CA GLY A 544 -4.88 -18.30 19.25
C GLY A 544 -3.55 -17.93 18.59
N ASN A 545 -2.69 -18.91 18.35
CA ASN A 545 -1.41 -18.70 17.65
C ASN A 545 -1.48 -19.03 16.15
N ASN A 546 -2.63 -19.48 15.66
CA ASN A 546 -2.80 -19.87 14.25
C ASN A 546 -3.32 -18.69 13.43
N VAL A 547 -2.91 -18.62 12.17
CA VAL A 547 -3.29 -17.54 11.26
C VAL A 547 -4.08 -18.11 10.09
N LEU A 548 -5.30 -17.61 9.89
CA LEU A 548 -6.05 -17.85 8.66
C LEU A 548 -5.76 -16.73 7.66
N CYS A 549 -5.50 -17.10 6.41
CA CYS A 549 -5.25 -16.20 5.30
C CYS A 549 -6.36 -16.34 4.25
N ALA A 550 -6.91 -15.21 3.80
CA ALA A 550 -7.83 -15.17 2.66
C ALA A 550 -7.04 -15.29 1.34
N THR A 551 -7.39 -16.26 0.51
CA THR A 551 -6.77 -16.48 -0.81
C THR A 551 -7.83 -16.78 -1.87
N ASP A 552 -7.48 -16.62 -3.15
CA ASP A 552 -8.36 -16.97 -4.28
C ASP A 552 -8.68 -18.46 -4.39
N GLU A 553 -7.91 -19.30 -3.68
CA GLU A 553 -8.06 -20.76 -3.60
C GLU A 553 -8.83 -21.22 -2.33
N GLY A 554 -9.26 -20.27 -1.48
CA GLY A 554 -9.91 -20.54 -0.20
C GLY A 554 -9.14 -20.00 1.01
N LEU A 555 -9.58 -20.35 2.22
CA LEU A 555 -8.88 -20.06 3.46
C LEU A 555 -7.66 -20.97 3.60
N LEU A 556 -6.51 -20.37 3.85
CA LEU A 556 -5.25 -21.06 4.12
C LEU A 556 -4.88 -20.90 5.59
N LEU A 557 -4.67 -22.00 6.30
CA LEU A 557 -4.23 -22.04 7.68
C LEU A 557 -2.71 -22.10 7.76
N LEU A 558 -2.13 -21.18 8.52
CA LEU A 558 -0.73 -21.20 8.92
C LEU A 558 -0.63 -21.51 10.41
N ASN A 559 0.25 -22.45 10.75
CA ASN A 559 0.56 -22.80 12.13
C ASN A 559 2.01 -22.43 12.46
N PRO A 560 2.30 -22.00 13.70
CA PRO A 560 3.66 -21.78 14.15
C PRO A 560 4.33 -23.12 14.49
N GLU A 561 5.46 -23.40 13.85
CA GLU A 561 6.31 -24.57 14.09
C GLU A 561 7.77 -24.13 14.17
N ASN A 562 8.45 -24.45 15.28
CA ASN A 562 9.87 -24.14 15.50
C ASN A 562 10.26 -22.66 15.26
N GLY A 563 9.38 -21.72 15.59
CA GLY A 563 9.62 -20.29 15.40
C GLY A 563 9.26 -19.75 14.01
N TYR A 564 8.67 -20.56 13.13
CA TYR A 564 8.27 -20.15 11.79
C TYR A 564 6.83 -20.53 11.48
N PHE A 565 6.15 -19.77 10.61
CA PHE A 565 4.83 -20.17 10.12
C PHE A 565 4.92 -21.14 8.94
N VAL A 566 4.28 -22.31 9.05
CA VAL A 566 4.16 -23.30 7.97
C VAL A 566 2.72 -23.41 7.47
N GLU A 567 2.55 -23.74 6.19
CA GLU A 567 1.22 -24.01 5.63
C GLU A 567 0.70 -25.35 6.17
N ALA A 568 -0.36 -25.30 6.96
CA ALA A 568 -0.93 -26.46 7.62
C ALA A 568 -2.09 -27.08 6.83
N LYS A 569 -3.02 -26.25 6.35
CA LYS A 569 -4.23 -26.73 5.64
C LYS A 569 -4.83 -25.68 4.74
N LEU A 570 -5.22 -26.08 3.52
CA LEU A 570 -6.08 -25.31 2.65
C LEU A 570 -7.53 -25.81 2.76
N PHE A 571 -8.46 -24.91 3.06
CA PHE A 571 -9.89 -25.19 3.05
C PHE A 571 -10.49 -24.83 1.68
N SER A 572 -10.24 -25.65 0.66
CA SER A 572 -10.72 -25.42 -0.72
C SER A 572 -12.24 -25.27 -0.82
N ASP A 573 -12.99 -25.84 0.11
CA ASP A 573 -14.46 -25.72 0.15
C ASP A 573 -14.93 -24.28 0.43
N THR A 574 -14.03 -23.39 0.85
CA THR A 574 -14.30 -21.97 1.05
C THR A 574 -14.08 -21.12 -0.21
N GLU A 575 -13.51 -21.67 -1.29
CA GLU A 575 -13.06 -20.94 -2.49
C GLU A 575 -14.15 -20.07 -3.15
N LYS A 576 -15.42 -20.42 -2.99
CA LYS A 576 -16.57 -19.66 -3.53
C LYS A 576 -16.97 -18.46 -2.69
N PHE A 577 -16.49 -18.38 -1.45
CA PHE A 577 -16.94 -17.40 -0.45
C PHE A 577 -15.87 -16.42 -0.03
N VAL A 578 -14.61 -16.70 -0.36
CA VAL A 578 -13.45 -15.88 0.02
C VAL A 578 -12.54 -15.66 -1.20
N ASP A 579 -11.91 -14.49 -1.24
CA ASP A 579 -10.83 -14.13 -2.15
C ASP A 579 -9.80 -13.25 -1.39
N GLU A 580 -8.69 -12.93 -2.05
CA GLU A 580 -7.60 -12.16 -1.43
C GLU A 580 -7.96 -10.73 -1.01
N SER A 581 -9.12 -10.19 -1.43
CA SER A 581 -9.60 -8.88 -1.01
C SER A 581 -10.47 -8.90 0.25
N CYS A 582 -10.89 -10.08 0.70
CA CYS A 582 -11.70 -10.23 1.90
C CYS A 582 -10.92 -9.91 3.18
N GLU A 583 -11.57 -9.26 4.13
CA GLU A 583 -11.11 -9.25 5.52
C GLU A 583 -11.65 -10.47 6.27
N LEU A 584 -10.90 -10.91 7.27
CA LEU A 584 -11.25 -12.06 8.09
C LEU A 584 -11.31 -11.65 9.56
N ILE A 585 -12.30 -12.16 10.28
CA ILE A 585 -12.38 -12.05 11.73
C ILE A 585 -12.64 -13.45 12.30
N SER A 586 -11.74 -13.91 13.17
CA SER A 586 -11.92 -15.18 13.89
C SER A 586 -12.94 -14.99 15.01
N ALA A 587 -13.89 -15.92 15.13
CA ALA A 587 -14.89 -15.93 16.19
C ALA A 587 -15.11 -17.37 16.72
N ALA A 588 -15.63 -17.50 17.94
CA ALA A 588 -15.88 -18.81 18.56
C ALA A 588 -16.77 -19.75 17.71
N GLY A 589 -17.66 -19.19 16.89
CA GLY A 589 -18.61 -19.93 16.06
C GLY A 589 -18.26 -20.03 14.57
N GLY A 590 -17.03 -19.71 14.17
CA GLY A 590 -16.57 -19.72 12.79
C GLY A 590 -15.73 -18.50 12.41
N VAL A 591 -15.62 -18.22 11.11
CA VAL A 591 -14.84 -17.10 10.58
C VAL A 591 -15.77 -16.15 9.85
N TYR A 592 -15.80 -14.89 10.24
CA TYR A 592 -16.46 -13.87 9.43
C TYR A 592 -15.57 -13.53 8.24
N VAL A 593 -16.16 -13.57 7.05
CA VAL A 593 -15.56 -13.13 5.80
C VAL A 593 -16.28 -11.87 5.36
N ILE A 594 -15.53 -10.78 5.29
CA ILE A 594 -16.04 -9.45 4.97
C ILE A 594 -15.56 -9.11 3.58
N SER A 595 -16.51 -9.04 2.65
CA SER A 595 -16.32 -8.48 1.32
C SER A 595 -16.77 -7.01 1.32
N GLU A 596 -16.60 -6.34 0.18
CA GLU A 596 -17.04 -4.94 0.03
C GLU A 596 -18.52 -4.73 0.37
N LYS A 597 -19.41 -5.68 0.03
CA LYS A 597 -20.86 -5.48 0.14
C LYS A 597 -21.56 -6.46 1.07
N GLU A 598 -20.85 -7.46 1.56
CA GLU A 598 -21.45 -8.57 2.31
C GLU A 598 -20.52 -9.07 3.41
N ILE A 599 -21.12 -9.36 4.57
CA ILE A 599 -20.51 -10.10 5.67
C ILE A 599 -21.13 -11.50 5.69
N ARG A 600 -20.28 -12.53 5.67
CA ARG A 600 -20.70 -13.94 5.81
C ARG A 600 -20.00 -14.57 7.01
N LEU A 601 -20.70 -15.46 7.71
CA LEU A 601 -20.09 -16.36 8.68
C LEU A 601 -19.86 -17.71 8.01
N LEU A 602 -18.60 -18.13 7.94
CA LEU A 602 -18.20 -19.46 7.49
C LEU A 602 -18.02 -20.38 8.68
N ARG A 603 -18.66 -21.56 8.62
CA ARG A 603 -18.44 -22.67 9.54
C ARG A 603 -17.81 -23.82 8.77
N LEU A 604 -16.63 -24.23 9.23
CA LEU A 604 -15.88 -25.35 8.67
C LEU A 604 -16.18 -26.56 9.55
N SER A 605 -16.86 -27.57 9.00
CA SER A 605 -17.06 -28.86 9.66
C SER A 605 -15.86 -29.79 9.46
#